data_AF-A0A1I4HJ56-F1
#
_entry.id   AF-A0A1I4HJ56-F1
#
_cell.length_a   1.000
_cell.length_b   1.000
_cell.length_c   1.000
_cell.angle_alpha   90.00
_cell.angle_beta   90.00
_cell.angle_gamma   90.00
#
_symmetry.space_group_name_H-M   'P 1'
#
loop_
_entity.id
_entity.type
_entity.pdbx_description
1 polymer ?
#
loop_
_entity_poly.entity_id
_entity_poly.type
_entity_poly.pdbx_seq_one_letter_code
_entity_poly.pdbx_strand_id
1 'polypeptide(L)'
;MATHAHSTRTPLLPPSGNPRTLLCQGFGQLPGPVTEAIRACRAADPADQAIAAIQDGLESFFSDASHQMQAPTASSTAALKARAADLRGALVKCPRTGGTDPHVPFGPALIGAHAAAMSVRWVFEVEDPEAEPYKAALAVDNVLRRLLAEVLALPVPCTMAGLAVVGLAAAFEVEGALSHRCLENEDKLATTARAILSLTRTKLPASFLGFGDDPDFEAREQAILTPPVG
;
A
#
# COMPACT_ATOMS: atom_id res chain seq x y z
N MET A 1 27.72 -12.75 -84.24
CA MET A 1 26.27 -12.58 -84.00
C MET A 1 26.10 -11.46 -82.98
N ALA A 2 25.26 -10.45 -83.31
CA ALA A 2 24.55 -9.47 -82.45
C ALA A 2 25.33 -8.73 -81.33
N THR A 3 25.70 -7.43 -81.47
CA THR A 3 24.95 -6.14 -81.24
C THR A 3 24.72 -5.71 -79.77
N HIS A 4 25.29 -4.54 -79.41
CA HIS A 4 24.79 -3.39 -78.60
C HIS A 4 24.18 -3.63 -77.18
N ALA A 5 24.17 -2.76 -76.17
CA ALA A 5 24.68 -1.40 -75.90
C ALA A 5 24.52 -1.06 -74.37
N HIS A 6 25.30 -0.07 -73.91
CA HIS A 6 25.22 0.85 -72.76
C HIS A 6 24.34 0.62 -71.50
N SER A 7 24.90 0.95 -70.32
CA SER A 7 24.29 1.94 -69.39
C SER A 7 25.27 2.46 -68.31
N THR A 8 25.14 3.74 -67.97
CA THR A 8 25.96 4.60 -67.07
C THR A 8 25.32 4.82 -65.69
N ARG A 9 26.10 4.85 -64.60
CA ARG A 9 26.03 5.88 -63.51
C ARG A 9 26.99 5.61 -62.33
N THR A 10 27.72 6.65 -61.92
CA THR A 10 28.44 6.85 -60.64
C THR A 10 27.54 7.68 -59.69
N PRO A 11 27.75 7.74 -58.34
CA PRO A 11 28.80 8.59 -57.75
C PRO A 11 29.45 8.10 -56.42
N LEU A 12 30.54 8.79 -56.05
CA LEU A 12 31.33 8.76 -54.81
C LEU A 12 30.94 9.94 -53.87
N LEU A 13 31.01 9.76 -52.53
CA LEU A 13 31.69 10.60 -51.50
C LEU A 13 31.10 10.44 -50.06
N PRO A 14 31.93 10.48 -48.98
CA PRO A 14 31.51 10.45 -47.56
C PRO A 14 31.85 11.79 -46.81
N PRO A 15 31.86 11.84 -45.45
CA PRO A 15 30.87 12.44 -44.55
C PRO A 15 31.22 13.83 -43.98
N SER A 16 30.22 14.53 -43.43
CA SER A 16 30.28 15.88 -42.85
C SER A 16 30.86 15.93 -41.43
N GLY A 17 31.73 16.90 -41.17
CA GLY A 17 32.03 17.41 -39.82
C GLY A 17 31.74 18.91 -39.74
N ASN A 18 30.96 19.32 -38.73
CA ASN A 18 31.27 20.45 -37.84
C ASN A 18 30.16 20.67 -36.79
N PRO A 19 30.49 20.97 -35.53
CA PRO A 19 29.51 21.32 -34.49
C PRO A 19 29.25 22.83 -34.49
N ARG A 20 27.97 23.23 -34.39
CA ARG A 20 27.57 24.59 -34.01
C ARG A 20 26.58 24.54 -32.86
N THR A 21 26.91 25.27 -31.81
CA THR A 21 26.09 25.58 -30.63
C THR A 21 24.90 26.45 -31.05
N LEU A 22 23.67 26.07 -30.69
CA LEU A 22 22.50 26.96 -30.69
C LEU A 22 21.59 26.63 -29.50
N LEU A 23 21.47 27.59 -28.60
CA LEU A 23 20.35 27.75 -27.66
C LEU A 23 19.07 28.04 -28.46
N CYS A 24 18.01 27.25 -28.23
CA CYS A 24 16.60 27.59 -28.52
C CYS A 24 15.76 26.97 -27.38
N GLN A 25 15.25 27.73 -26.41
CA GLN A 25 13.97 28.46 -26.44
C GLN A 25 12.80 27.68 -27.08
N GLY A 26 11.93 27.16 -26.19
CA GLY A 26 10.47 27.09 -26.32
C GLY A 26 9.85 26.51 -27.59
N PHE A 27 9.52 25.23 -27.55
CA PHE A 27 8.36 24.71 -28.28
C PHE A 27 7.51 23.87 -27.34
N GLY A 28 6.28 24.33 -27.09
CA GLY A 28 5.26 23.58 -26.37
C GLY A 28 5.00 22.27 -27.10
N GLN A 29 5.52 21.17 -26.57
CA GLN A 29 5.08 19.85 -26.98
C GLN A 29 3.62 19.73 -26.58
N LEU A 30 2.75 19.64 -27.59
CA LEU A 30 1.41 19.12 -27.39
C LEU A 30 1.56 17.80 -26.62
N PRO A 31 0.86 17.63 -25.49
CA PRO A 31 0.94 16.41 -24.70
C PRO A 31 0.66 15.21 -25.62
N GLY A 32 1.56 14.22 -25.59
CA GLY A 32 1.40 13.04 -26.42
C GLY A 32 0.08 12.31 -26.13
N PRO A 33 -0.38 11.42 -27.02
CA PRO A 33 -1.67 10.75 -26.90
C PRO A 33 -1.88 10.01 -25.57
N VAL A 34 -0.80 9.54 -24.94
CA VAL A 34 -0.82 8.95 -23.58
C VAL A 34 -1.10 10.01 -22.51
N THR A 35 -0.51 11.18 -22.62
CA THR A 35 -0.73 12.30 -21.69
C THR A 35 -2.12 12.91 -21.86
N GLU A 36 -2.66 12.97 -23.08
CA GLU A 36 -4.06 13.33 -23.31
C GLU A 36 -5.03 12.26 -22.80
N ALA A 37 -4.74 10.97 -22.98
CA ALA A 37 -5.56 9.89 -22.41
C ALA A 37 -5.60 9.95 -20.88
N ILE A 38 -4.46 10.14 -20.22
CA ILE A 38 -4.38 10.33 -18.75
C ILE A 38 -5.15 11.59 -18.32
N ARG A 39 -5.08 12.67 -19.10
CA ARG A 39 -5.80 13.93 -18.80
C ARG A 39 -7.31 13.79 -19.02
N ALA A 40 -7.74 13.05 -20.03
CA ALA A 40 -9.14 12.75 -20.31
C ALA A 40 -9.74 11.83 -19.23
N CYS A 41 -8.98 10.84 -18.74
CA CYS A 41 -9.39 10.02 -17.59
C CYS A 41 -9.54 10.85 -16.31
N ARG A 42 -8.68 11.88 -16.09
CA ARG A 42 -8.75 12.77 -14.92
C ARG A 42 -9.92 13.75 -14.91
N ALA A 43 -10.52 14.07 -16.06
CA ALA A 43 -11.48 15.18 -16.15
C ALA A 43 -12.92 14.78 -15.77
N ALA A 44 -13.19 13.50 -15.52
CA ALA A 44 -14.54 13.01 -15.25
C ALA A 44 -14.54 11.75 -14.37
N ASP A 45 -13.69 11.67 -13.33
CA ASP A 45 -13.56 10.41 -12.59
C ASP A 45 -14.42 10.37 -11.31
N PRO A 46 -15.53 9.60 -11.27
CA PRO A 46 -16.23 9.28 -10.03
C PRO A 46 -15.33 8.56 -8.99
N ALA A 47 -14.14 8.07 -9.39
CA ALA A 47 -13.15 7.57 -8.46
C ALA A 47 -12.61 8.63 -7.51
N ASP A 48 -12.51 9.91 -7.90
CA ASP A 48 -12.03 10.96 -6.98
C ASP A 48 -13.04 11.21 -5.84
N GLN A 49 -14.35 11.09 -6.13
CA GLN A 49 -15.39 11.15 -5.09
C GLN A 49 -15.40 9.90 -4.22
N ALA A 50 -15.17 8.71 -4.79
CA ALA A 50 -15.05 7.47 -4.02
C ALA A 50 -13.79 7.48 -3.13
N ILE A 51 -12.67 8.00 -3.63
CA ILE A 51 -11.42 8.15 -2.90
C ILE A 51 -11.58 9.19 -1.79
N ALA A 52 -12.22 10.33 -2.05
CA ALA A 52 -12.54 11.32 -1.02
C ALA A 52 -13.49 10.76 0.04
N ALA A 53 -14.52 10.01 -0.34
CA ALA A 53 -15.44 9.36 0.60
C ALA A 53 -14.75 8.28 1.45
N ILE A 54 -13.79 7.53 0.87
CA ILE A 54 -12.93 6.62 1.62
C ILE A 54 -12.04 7.43 2.58
N GLN A 55 -11.41 8.51 2.12
CA GLN A 55 -10.55 9.34 2.96
C GLN A 55 -11.32 9.99 4.13
N ASP A 56 -12.51 10.54 3.89
CA ASP A 56 -13.38 11.13 4.91
C ASP A 56 -13.90 10.05 5.88
N GLY A 57 -14.30 8.88 5.36
CA GLY A 57 -14.70 7.74 6.17
C GLY A 57 -13.56 7.19 7.03
N LEU A 58 -12.34 7.20 6.50
CA LEU A 58 -11.14 6.84 7.22
C LEU A 58 -10.81 7.86 8.31
N GLU A 59 -10.78 9.16 8.01
CA GLU A 59 -10.51 10.21 9.01
C GLU A 59 -11.57 10.23 10.12
N SER A 60 -12.87 10.02 9.80
CA SER A 60 -13.92 9.88 10.81
C SER A 60 -13.71 8.63 11.69
N PHE A 61 -13.36 7.49 11.09
CA PHE A 61 -13.08 6.26 11.84
C PHE A 61 -11.83 6.39 12.71
N PHE A 62 -10.80 7.10 12.23
CA PHE A 62 -9.59 7.41 13.00
C PHE A 62 -9.86 8.40 14.12
N SER A 63 -10.71 9.42 13.93
CA SER A 63 -11.08 10.33 15.01
C SER A 63 -11.79 9.58 16.14
N ASP A 64 -12.70 8.66 15.80
CA ASP A 64 -13.39 7.81 16.78
C ASP A 64 -12.44 6.80 17.44
N ALA A 65 -11.53 6.19 16.66
CA ALA A 65 -10.54 5.25 17.19
C ALA A 65 -9.47 5.95 18.05
N SER A 66 -9.05 7.17 17.71
CA SER A 66 -8.10 7.97 18.47
C SER A 66 -8.72 8.54 19.75
N HIS A 67 -10.02 8.86 19.77
CA HIS A 67 -10.73 9.14 21.03
C HIS A 67 -10.83 7.88 21.93
N GLN A 68 -10.79 6.68 21.35
CA GLN A 68 -10.66 5.41 22.09
C GLN A 68 -9.21 5.04 22.46
N MET A 69 -8.20 5.76 21.95
CA MET A 69 -6.78 5.59 22.32
C MET A 69 -6.40 6.32 23.61
N GLN A 70 -7.34 6.66 24.49
CA GLN A 70 -6.99 6.82 25.90
C GLN A 70 -6.42 5.47 26.37
N ALA A 71 -5.14 5.48 26.74
CA ALA A 71 -4.36 4.29 27.07
C ALA A 71 -5.20 3.29 27.86
N PRO A 72 -5.40 2.05 27.37
CA PRO A 72 -5.97 1.01 28.20
C PRO A 72 -4.98 0.75 29.33
N THR A 73 -5.20 1.41 30.46
CA THR A 73 -4.61 1.03 31.75
C THR A 73 -4.91 -0.45 31.93
N ALA A 74 -3.87 -1.29 31.81
CA ALA A 74 -3.94 -2.74 31.86
C ALA A 74 -5.15 -3.30 31.08
N SER A 75 -4.98 -3.50 29.76
CA SER A 75 -5.90 -4.30 28.96
C SER A 75 -6.07 -5.67 29.63
N SER A 76 -7.13 -5.85 30.43
CA SER A 76 -7.41 -7.16 30.98
C SER A 76 -7.55 -8.11 29.81
N THR A 77 -7.09 -9.36 29.93
CA THR A 77 -7.22 -10.39 28.89
C THR A 77 -8.63 -10.42 28.28
N ALA A 78 -9.67 -10.07 29.05
CA ALA A 78 -11.04 -9.93 28.59
C ALA A 78 -11.24 -8.82 27.53
N ALA A 79 -10.59 -7.66 27.67
CA ALA A 79 -10.64 -6.58 26.69
C ALA A 79 -9.98 -6.97 25.36
N LEU A 80 -8.83 -7.66 25.41
CA LEU A 80 -8.17 -8.19 24.20
C LEU A 80 -9.04 -9.26 23.52
N LYS A 81 -9.62 -10.18 24.30
CA LYS A 81 -10.54 -11.20 23.78
C LYS A 81 -11.78 -10.58 23.14
N ALA A 82 -12.37 -9.56 23.78
CA ALA A 82 -13.50 -8.81 23.23
C ALA A 82 -13.14 -8.12 21.92
N ARG A 83 -11.99 -7.44 21.86
CA ARG A 83 -11.50 -6.79 20.63
C ARG A 83 -11.28 -7.78 19.50
N ALA A 84 -10.68 -8.94 19.79
CA ALA A 84 -10.49 -10.00 18.81
C ALA A 84 -11.84 -10.57 18.32
N ALA A 85 -12.85 -10.66 19.19
CA ALA A 85 -14.19 -11.11 18.82
C ALA A 85 -14.92 -10.08 17.94
N ASP A 86 -14.82 -8.79 18.25
CA ASP A 86 -15.41 -7.70 17.45
C ASP A 86 -14.83 -7.65 16.04
N LEU A 87 -13.50 -7.74 15.93
CA LEU A 87 -12.81 -7.79 14.62
C LEU A 87 -13.24 -9.03 13.82
N ARG A 88 -13.34 -10.20 14.46
CA ARG A 88 -13.89 -11.41 13.81
C ARG A 88 -15.33 -11.21 13.37
N GLY A 89 -16.16 -10.54 14.16
CA GLY A 89 -17.53 -10.21 13.81
C GLY A 89 -17.62 -9.31 12.57
N ALA A 90 -16.70 -8.34 12.44
CA ALA A 90 -16.60 -7.48 11.26
C ALA A 90 -16.22 -8.29 10.00
N LEU A 91 -15.35 -9.31 10.12
CA LEU A 91 -14.97 -10.19 9.00
C LEU A 91 -16.11 -11.01 8.43
N VAL A 92 -16.99 -11.50 9.31
CA VAL A 92 -18.16 -12.27 8.87
C VAL A 92 -19.10 -11.39 8.05
N LYS A 93 -19.14 -10.08 8.34
CA LYS A 93 -20.05 -9.11 7.72
C LYS A 93 -19.55 -8.50 6.42
N CYS A 94 -18.28 -8.70 6.04
CA CYS A 94 -17.75 -8.17 4.78
C CYS A 94 -18.48 -8.81 3.59
N PRO A 95 -19.23 -8.05 2.77
CA PRO A 95 -19.93 -8.58 1.60
C PRO A 95 -18.92 -9.15 0.61
N ARG A 96 -19.05 -10.44 0.30
CA ARG A 96 -18.14 -11.15 -0.62
C ARG A 96 -18.65 -11.19 -2.06
N THR A 97 -19.90 -10.78 -2.29
CA THR A 97 -20.56 -10.88 -3.60
C THR A 97 -21.52 -9.71 -3.82
N GLY A 98 -21.19 -8.88 -4.80
CA GLY A 98 -21.97 -7.75 -5.32
C GLY A 98 -21.11 -7.07 -6.38
N GLY A 99 -21.68 -6.49 -7.44
CA GLY A 99 -20.96 -6.04 -8.65
C GLY A 99 -19.88 -4.95 -8.47
N THR A 100 -19.45 -4.68 -7.25
CA THR A 100 -18.32 -3.85 -6.85
C THR A 100 -17.09 -4.72 -6.59
N ASP A 101 -15.91 -4.15 -6.76
CA ASP A 101 -14.63 -4.81 -6.51
C ASP A 101 -14.57 -5.48 -5.12
N PRO A 102 -14.24 -6.79 -5.04
CA PRO A 102 -14.38 -7.58 -3.81
C PRO A 102 -13.40 -7.16 -2.70
N HIS A 103 -12.37 -6.37 -3.01
CA HIS A 103 -11.41 -5.90 -2.00
C HIS A 103 -11.96 -4.72 -1.21
N VAL A 104 -12.79 -3.87 -1.82
CA VAL A 104 -13.25 -2.60 -1.22
C VAL A 104 -13.84 -2.80 0.19
N PRO A 105 -14.68 -3.81 0.45
CA PRO A 105 -15.23 -4.01 1.78
C PRO A 105 -14.20 -4.34 2.87
N PHE A 106 -13.02 -4.81 2.51
CA PHE A 106 -11.96 -5.18 3.47
C PHE A 106 -11.18 -3.97 4.00
N GLY A 107 -11.22 -2.81 3.33
CA GLY A 107 -10.40 -1.64 3.68
C GLY A 107 -10.51 -1.23 5.16
N PRO A 108 -11.73 -0.93 5.67
CA PRO A 108 -11.91 -0.56 7.08
C PRO A 108 -11.49 -1.67 8.05
N ALA A 109 -11.75 -2.95 7.71
CA ALA A 109 -11.41 -4.09 8.55
C ALA A 109 -9.89 -4.29 8.66
N LEU A 110 -9.17 -4.16 7.55
CA LEU A 110 -7.70 -4.22 7.50
C LEU A 110 -7.07 -3.16 8.39
N ILE A 111 -7.52 -1.91 8.26
CA ILE A 111 -7.00 -0.78 9.03
C ILE A 111 -7.29 -0.96 10.53
N GLY A 112 -8.52 -1.35 10.88
CA GLY A 112 -8.90 -1.60 12.27
C GLY A 112 -8.13 -2.77 12.90
N ALA A 113 -7.85 -3.83 12.12
CA ALA A 113 -7.05 -4.96 12.56
C ALA A 113 -5.56 -4.60 12.70
N HIS A 114 -5.01 -3.80 11.77
CA HIS A 114 -3.63 -3.30 11.86
C HIS A 114 -3.42 -2.47 13.12
N ALA A 115 -4.29 -1.48 13.36
CA ALA A 115 -4.21 -0.65 14.56
C ALA A 115 -4.33 -1.48 15.85
N ALA A 116 -5.18 -2.50 15.87
CA ALA A 116 -5.32 -3.40 17.01
C ALA A 116 -4.09 -4.30 17.21
N ALA A 117 -3.46 -4.77 16.13
CA ALA A 117 -2.22 -5.55 16.21
C ALA A 117 -1.08 -4.67 16.75
N MET A 118 -0.97 -3.41 16.29
CA MET A 118 0.04 -2.48 16.77
C MET A 118 -0.12 -2.15 18.26
N SER A 119 -1.35 -2.04 18.77
CA SER A 119 -1.58 -1.72 20.20
C SER A 119 -1.21 -2.85 21.18
N VAL A 120 -1.03 -4.07 20.67
CA VAL A 120 -0.64 -5.24 21.47
C VAL A 120 0.76 -5.72 21.16
N ARG A 121 1.50 -5.06 20.27
CA ARG A 121 2.81 -5.53 19.79
C ARG A 121 3.84 -5.66 20.92
N TRP A 122 3.85 -4.74 21.88
CA TRP A 122 4.72 -4.78 23.07
C TRP A 122 4.54 -6.06 23.91
N VAL A 123 3.35 -6.67 23.90
CA VAL A 123 3.04 -7.89 24.66
C VAL A 123 3.97 -9.04 24.23
N PHE A 124 4.32 -9.11 22.94
CA PHE A 124 5.20 -10.16 22.42
C PHE A 124 6.64 -10.06 22.92
N GLU A 125 7.07 -8.87 23.37
CA GLU A 125 8.43 -8.65 23.87
C GLU A 125 8.55 -8.91 25.38
N VAL A 126 7.47 -8.71 26.14
CA VAL A 126 7.54 -8.68 27.61
C VAL A 126 6.78 -9.81 28.30
N GLU A 127 5.78 -10.40 27.66
CA GLU A 127 4.98 -11.47 28.25
C GLU A 127 5.54 -12.85 27.88
N ASP A 128 5.41 -13.80 28.81
CA ASP A 128 5.70 -15.21 28.56
C ASP A 128 4.76 -15.74 27.45
N PRO A 129 5.27 -16.45 26.42
CA PRO A 129 4.45 -17.07 25.37
C PRO A 129 3.30 -17.95 25.87
N GLU A 130 3.45 -18.55 27.05
CA GLU A 130 2.41 -19.38 27.68
C GLU A 130 1.37 -18.57 28.47
N ALA A 131 1.63 -17.29 28.74
CA ALA A 131 0.72 -16.42 29.46
C ALA A 131 -0.53 -16.07 28.65
N GLU A 132 -1.65 -15.91 29.35
CA GLU A 132 -2.93 -15.54 28.75
C GLU A 132 -2.91 -14.20 27.98
N PRO A 133 -2.22 -13.14 28.43
CA PRO A 133 -2.08 -11.91 27.66
C PRO A 133 -1.39 -12.12 26.30
N TYR A 134 -0.30 -12.91 26.25
CA TYR A 134 0.37 -13.26 25.00
C TYR A 134 -0.57 -14.00 24.06
N LYS A 135 -1.28 -15.02 24.55
CA LYS A 135 -2.27 -15.77 23.76
C LYS A 135 -3.38 -14.87 23.22
N ALA A 136 -3.81 -13.87 23.99
CA ALA A 136 -4.81 -12.91 23.56
C ALA A 136 -4.26 -11.92 22.50
N ALA A 137 -3.04 -11.43 22.66
CA ALA A 137 -2.36 -10.60 21.66
C ALA A 137 -2.14 -11.36 20.35
N LEU A 138 -1.69 -12.61 20.44
CA LEU A 138 -1.54 -13.51 19.30
C LEU A 138 -2.88 -13.74 18.59
N ALA A 139 -3.99 -13.81 19.31
CA ALA A 139 -5.31 -13.91 18.71
C ALA A 139 -5.72 -12.64 17.94
N VAL A 140 -5.27 -11.45 18.37
CA VAL A 140 -5.47 -10.19 17.64
C VAL A 140 -4.61 -10.15 16.38
N ASP A 141 -3.32 -10.48 16.50
CA ASP A 141 -2.38 -10.52 15.36
C ASP A 141 -2.85 -11.51 14.28
N ASN A 142 -3.31 -12.70 14.69
CA ASN A 142 -3.84 -13.70 13.76
C ASN A 142 -5.08 -13.22 12.98
N VAL A 143 -5.86 -12.29 13.51
CA VAL A 143 -6.99 -11.69 12.78
C VAL A 143 -6.47 -10.82 11.63
N LEU A 144 -5.44 -10.01 11.87
CA LEU A 144 -4.78 -9.25 10.81
C LEU A 144 -4.17 -10.18 9.76
N ARG A 145 -3.39 -11.18 10.15
CA ARG A 145 -2.76 -12.12 9.19
C ARG A 145 -3.79 -12.83 8.32
N ARG A 146 -4.90 -13.27 8.91
CA ARG A 146 -5.99 -13.88 8.16
C ARG A 146 -6.62 -12.90 7.16
N LEU A 147 -6.82 -11.66 7.57
CA LEU A 147 -7.33 -10.59 6.70
C LEU A 147 -6.42 -10.35 5.49
N LEU A 148 -5.12 -10.22 5.74
CA LEU A 148 -4.11 -10.03 4.70
C LEU A 148 -4.14 -11.20 3.71
N ALA A 149 -4.14 -12.44 4.23
CA ALA A 149 -4.23 -13.64 3.40
C ALA A 149 -5.53 -13.70 2.58
N GLU A 150 -6.69 -13.36 3.17
CA GLU A 150 -7.97 -13.33 2.46
C GLU A 150 -7.96 -12.28 1.33
N VAL A 151 -7.46 -11.07 1.58
CA VAL A 151 -7.41 -9.98 0.60
C VAL A 151 -6.45 -10.30 -0.54
N LEU A 152 -5.26 -10.82 -0.24
CA LEU A 152 -4.25 -11.16 -1.24
C LEU A 152 -4.62 -12.40 -2.07
N ALA A 153 -5.55 -13.23 -1.60
CA ALA A 153 -6.08 -14.38 -2.34
C ALA A 153 -7.27 -14.04 -3.26
N LEU A 154 -7.78 -12.82 -3.22
CA LEU A 154 -8.87 -12.39 -4.12
C LEU A 154 -8.39 -12.30 -5.58
N PRO A 155 -9.32 -12.38 -6.56
CA PRO A 155 -8.99 -12.09 -7.96
C PRO A 155 -8.39 -10.69 -8.11
N VAL A 156 -7.67 -10.43 -9.21
CA VAL A 156 -7.08 -9.11 -9.49
C VAL A 156 -8.12 -7.98 -9.32
N PRO A 157 -7.80 -6.89 -8.61
CA PRO A 157 -8.71 -5.77 -8.43
C PRO A 157 -9.07 -5.14 -9.77
N CYS A 158 -10.34 -4.77 -9.92
CA CYS A 158 -10.89 -4.16 -11.14
C CYS A 158 -11.10 -2.65 -11.00
N THR A 159 -10.83 -2.09 -9.82
CA THR A 159 -11.03 -0.67 -9.51
C THR A 159 -9.80 -0.09 -8.79
N MET A 160 -9.64 1.24 -8.86
CA MET A 160 -8.61 1.95 -8.09
C MET A 160 -8.79 1.79 -6.57
N ALA A 161 -10.04 1.72 -6.09
CA ALA A 161 -10.34 1.49 -4.68
C ALA A 161 -9.94 0.08 -4.24
N GLY A 162 -10.22 -0.95 -5.05
CA GLY A 162 -9.77 -2.30 -4.74
C GLY A 162 -8.25 -2.43 -4.80
N LEU A 163 -7.62 -1.80 -5.79
CA LEU A 163 -6.16 -1.74 -5.90
C LEU A 163 -5.52 -1.04 -4.69
N ALA A 164 -6.14 0.02 -4.17
CA ALA A 164 -5.70 0.68 -2.92
C ALA A 164 -5.72 -0.27 -1.72
N VAL A 165 -6.76 -1.10 -1.59
CA VAL A 165 -6.86 -2.10 -0.52
C VAL A 165 -5.78 -3.18 -0.66
N VAL A 166 -5.50 -3.63 -1.88
CA VAL A 166 -4.38 -4.56 -2.13
C VAL A 166 -3.04 -3.91 -1.77
N GLY A 167 -2.83 -2.64 -2.12
CA GLY A 167 -1.64 -1.88 -1.73
C GLY A 167 -1.46 -1.77 -0.22
N LEU A 168 -2.54 -1.53 0.52
CA LEU A 168 -2.54 -1.51 1.99
C LEU A 168 -2.21 -2.89 2.57
N ALA A 169 -2.84 -3.96 2.07
CA ALA A 169 -2.56 -5.31 2.53
C ALA A 169 -1.10 -5.70 2.26
N ALA A 170 -0.58 -5.41 1.07
CA ALA A 170 0.82 -5.64 0.74
C ALA A 170 1.77 -4.85 1.65
N ALA A 171 1.44 -3.60 1.97
CA ALA A 171 2.25 -2.79 2.88
C ALA A 171 2.27 -3.34 4.31
N PHE A 172 1.13 -3.78 4.83
CA PHE A 172 1.05 -4.39 6.16
C PHE A 172 1.76 -5.74 6.24
N GLU A 173 1.74 -6.54 5.16
CA GLU A 173 2.44 -7.82 5.10
C GLU A 173 3.97 -7.66 5.20
N VAL A 174 4.52 -6.58 4.63
CA VAL A 174 5.97 -6.29 4.62
C VAL A 174 6.38 -5.19 5.59
N GLU A 175 5.55 -4.88 6.59
CA GLU A 175 5.87 -3.86 7.59
C GLU A 175 7.12 -4.28 8.38
N GLY A 176 8.14 -3.42 8.39
CA GLY A 176 9.44 -3.72 9.02
C GLY A 176 10.27 -4.81 8.33
N ALA A 177 9.84 -5.36 7.19
CA ALA A 177 10.57 -6.44 6.51
C ALA A 177 11.98 -6.02 6.04
N LEU A 178 12.19 -4.71 5.80
CA LEU A 178 13.46 -4.19 5.28
C LEU A 178 14.50 -3.92 6.38
N SER A 179 14.15 -4.00 7.67
CA SER A 179 15.10 -3.73 8.76
C SER A 179 15.95 -4.96 9.15
N HIS A 180 15.44 -6.18 8.94
CA HIS A 180 16.07 -7.40 9.44
C HIS A 180 16.01 -8.57 8.44
N ARG A 181 17.11 -8.78 7.70
CA ARG A 181 17.30 -9.91 6.76
C ARG A 181 16.11 -10.09 5.81
N CYS A 182 15.99 -9.16 4.87
CA CYS A 182 15.00 -9.22 3.81
C CYS A 182 15.04 -10.59 3.12
N LEU A 183 13.92 -11.31 3.13
CA LEU A 183 13.77 -12.47 2.25
C LEU A 183 13.73 -11.95 0.80
N GLU A 184 14.23 -12.72 -0.18
CA GLU A 184 14.46 -12.30 -1.58
C GLU A 184 13.24 -11.73 -2.35
N ASN A 185 12.07 -11.72 -1.72
CA ASN A 185 10.81 -11.21 -2.28
C ASN A 185 10.18 -10.05 -1.50
N GLU A 186 10.61 -9.78 -0.27
CA GLU A 186 10.02 -8.72 0.56
C GLU A 186 10.36 -7.33 0.01
N ASP A 187 11.58 -7.10 -0.48
CA ASP A 187 11.97 -5.87 -1.19
C ASP A 187 11.06 -5.55 -2.37
N LYS A 188 10.75 -6.59 -3.16
CA LYS A 188 9.89 -6.47 -4.35
C LYS A 188 8.46 -6.16 -3.93
N LEU A 189 7.97 -6.82 -2.89
CA LEU A 189 6.62 -6.60 -2.38
C LEU A 189 6.48 -5.21 -1.73
N ALA A 190 7.48 -4.75 -0.96
CA ALA A 190 7.54 -3.39 -0.43
C ALA A 190 7.56 -2.33 -1.54
N THR A 191 8.40 -2.53 -2.56
CA THR A 191 8.45 -1.64 -3.74
C THR A 191 7.11 -1.62 -4.48
N THR A 192 6.47 -2.78 -4.63
CA THR A 192 5.16 -2.91 -5.28
C THR A 192 4.08 -2.21 -4.46
N ALA A 193 4.07 -2.39 -3.15
CA ALA A 193 3.14 -1.74 -2.23
C ALA A 193 3.26 -0.21 -2.33
N ARG A 194 4.49 0.34 -2.29
CA ARG A 194 4.74 1.78 -2.48
C ARG A 194 4.23 2.30 -3.82
N ALA A 195 4.50 1.58 -4.90
CA ALA A 195 4.06 1.97 -6.24
C ALA A 195 2.53 2.01 -6.31
N ILE A 196 1.85 1.00 -5.77
CA ILE A 196 0.39 0.94 -5.71
C ILE A 196 -0.17 2.09 -4.87
N LEU A 197 0.31 2.27 -3.64
CA LEU A 197 -0.16 3.32 -2.73
C LEU A 197 0.07 4.72 -3.31
N SER A 198 1.20 4.94 -3.99
CA SER A 198 1.47 6.20 -4.69
C SER A 198 0.52 6.40 -5.88
N LEU A 199 0.23 5.34 -6.64
CA LEU A 199 -0.68 5.40 -7.79
C LEU A 199 -2.12 5.69 -7.34
N THR A 200 -2.55 5.07 -6.25
CA THR A 200 -3.91 5.22 -5.69
C THR A 200 -4.05 6.42 -4.76
N ARG A 201 -2.95 7.12 -4.46
CA ARG A 201 -2.88 8.22 -3.47
C ARG A 201 -3.40 7.81 -2.09
N THR A 202 -3.23 6.54 -1.75
CA THR A 202 -3.67 6.00 -0.47
C THR A 202 -2.61 6.29 0.58
N LYS A 203 -3.01 6.99 1.64
CA LYS A 203 -2.14 7.24 2.79
C LYS A 203 -2.10 5.99 3.66
N LEU A 204 -0.92 5.69 4.18
CA LEU A 204 -0.75 4.69 5.22
C LEU A 204 -1.29 5.25 6.55
N PRO A 205 -1.83 4.40 7.43
CA PRO A 205 -2.29 4.82 8.74
C PRO A 205 -1.12 5.34 9.58
N ALA A 206 -1.41 6.23 10.53
CA ALA A 206 -0.39 6.78 11.43
C ALA A 206 0.29 5.71 12.31
N SER A 207 -0.36 4.55 12.50
CA SER A 207 0.19 3.40 13.19
C SER A 207 1.22 2.60 12.38
N PHE A 208 1.37 2.88 11.07
CA PHE A 208 2.31 2.16 10.22
C PHE A 208 3.74 2.56 10.58
N LEU A 209 4.55 1.58 10.97
CA LEU A 209 5.92 1.78 11.43
C LEU A 209 6.89 2.11 10.30
N GLY A 210 6.52 1.85 9.05
CA GLY A 210 7.41 1.95 7.91
C GLY A 210 7.80 0.58 7.37
N PHE A 211 8.51 0.59 6.26
CA PHE A 211 8.96 -0.65 5.62
C PHE A 211 10.24 -1.20 6.25
N GLY A 212 10.98 -0.40 7.03
CA GLY A 212 12.23 -0.78 7.69
C GLY A 212 13.46 -0.02 7.19
N ASP A 213 13.37 0.63 6.03
CA ASP A 213 14.41 1.48 5.43
C ASP A 213 14.19 2.98 5.69
N ASP A 214 13.12 3.34 6.41
CA ASP A 214 12.86 4.69 6.86
C ASP A 214 13.87 5.09 7.97
N PRO A 215 14.41 6.32 7.95
CA PRO A 215 15.50 6.73 8.85
C PRO A 215 15.12 6.74 10.33
N ASP A 216 13.83 6.86 10.64
CA ASP A 216 13.27 6.86 11.99
C ASP A 216 12.51 5.57 12.33
N PHE A 217 12.63 4.52 11.50
CA PHE A 217 11.99 3.23 11.73
C PHE A 217 12.30 2.64 13.12
N GLU A 218 13.58 2.53 13.48
CA GLU A 218 13.99 1.97 14.77
C GLU A 218 13.41 2.74 15.95
N ALA A 219 13.35 4.08 15.85
CA ALA A 219 12.78 4.92 16.89
C ALA A 219 11.27 4.70 17.04
N ARG A 220 10.54 4.56 15.93
CA ARG A 220 9.09 4.26 15.94
C ARG A 220 8.81 2.86 16.48
N GLU A 221 9.59 1.87 16.07
CA GLU A 221 9.46 0.50 16.55
C GLU A 221 9.71 0.44 18.06
N GLN A 222 10.81 1.02 18.54
CA GLN A 222 11.13 1.06 19.97
C GLN A 222 10.03 1.77 20.79
N ALA A 223 9.43 2.84 20.25
CA ALA A 223 8.33 3.54 20.90
C ALA A 223 7.08 2.65 21.06
N ILE A 224 6.79 1.77 20.10
CA ILE A 224 5.67 0.81 20.19
C ILE A 224 5.98 -0.34 21.13
N LEU A 225 7.22 -0.81 21.18
CA LEU A 225 7.63 -1.92 22.05
C LEU A 225 7.75 -1.52 23.53
N THR A 226 7.82 -0.22 23.81
CA THR A 226 7.87 0.28 25.19
C THR A 226 6.46 0.25 25.78
N PRO A 227 6.22 -0.47 26.90
CA PRO A 227 4.90 -0.51 27.51
C PRO A 227 4.46 0.89 27.95
N PRO A 228 3.15 1.22 27.88
CA PRO A 228 2.64 2.49 28.36
C PRO A 228 2.97 2.63 29.85
N VAL A 229 3.73 3.67 30.20
CA VAL A 229 4.06 3.97 31.59
C VAL A 229 2.77 4.39 32.29
N GLY A 230 2.31 3.55 33.22
CA GLY A 230 1.17 3.83 34.10
C GLY A 230 1.53 4.73 35.27
#